data_AF-A0A523HQE8-F1
#
_entry.id   AF-A0A523HQE8-F1
#
_cell.length_a   1.000
_cell.length_b   1.000
_cell.length_c   1.000
_cell.angle_alpha   90.00
_cell.angle_beta   90.00
_cell.angle_gamma   90.00
#
_symmetry.space_group_name_H-M   'P 1'
#
loop_
_entity.id
_entity.type
_entity.pdbx_description
1 polymer ?
#
loop_
_entity_poly.entity_id
_entity_poly.type
_entity_poly.pdbx_seq_one_letter_code
_entity_poly.pdbx_strand_id
1 'polypeptide(L)' 'VSAMSAAMLSLGERIATELGRGFLDEVYIHGDEGYVLLMASGNEAVLTVLARGKAKLGLVLLEMRRAVGDLEELVG' A
#
# COMPACT_ATOMS: atom_id res chain seq x y z
N VAL A 1 8.71 -10.85 0.11
CA VAL A 1 7.65 -9.96 0.63
C VAL A 1 6.35 -10.07 -0.18
N SER A 2 6.39 -10.40 -1.47
CA SER A 2 5.22 -10.45 -2.36
C SER A 2 4.04 -11.29 -1.86
N ALA A 3 4.26 -12.51 -1.36
CA ALA A 3 3.17 -13.35 -0.83
C ALA A 3 2.48 -12.75 0.41
N MET A 4 3.25 -12.12 1.31
CA MET A 4 2.71 -11.44 2.48
C MET A 4 1.93 -10.18 2.10
N SER A 5 2.43 -9.40 1.13
CA SER A 5 1.75 -8.22 0.61
C SER A 5 0.41 -8.57 -0.04
N ALA A 6 0.37 -9.64 -0.85
CA ALA A 6 -0.86 -10.14 -1.45
C ALA A 6 -1.87 -10.59 -0.37
N ALA A 7 -1.42 -11.39 0.61
CA ALA A 7 -2.28 -11.84 1.71
C ALA A 7 -2.84 -10.66 2.53
N MET A 8 -2.02 -9.65 2.81
CA MET A 8 -2.42 -8.45 3.55
C MET A 8 -3.47 -7.63 2.79
N LEU A 9 -3.33 -7.47 1.48
CA LEU A 9 -4.31 -6.78 0.67
C LEU A 9 -5.63 -7.55 0.62
N SER A 10 -5.60 -8.86 0.38
CA SER A 10 -6.83 -9.67 0.37
C SER A 10 -7.58 -9.60 1.70
N LEU A 11 -6.85 -9.57 2.83
CA LEU A 11 -7.45 -9.37 4.14
C LEU A 11 -7.99 -7.94 4.32
N GLY A 12 -7.22 -6.93 3.91
CA GLY A 12 -7.63 -5.53 4.00
C GLY A 12 -8.87 -5.22 3.16
N GLU A 13 -8.97 -5.76 1.94
CA GLU A 13 -10.12 -5.64 1.04
C GLU A 13 -11.35 -6.27 1.65
N ARG A 14 -11.18 -7.46 2.25
CA ARG A 14 -12.27 -8.13 2.96
C ARG A 14 -12.74 -7.31 4.16
N ILE A 15 -11.82 -6.77 4.97
CA ILE A 15 -12.16 -5.88 6.09
C ILE A 15 -12.88 -4.63 5.59
N ALA A 16 -12.36 -3.98 4.54
CA ALA A 16 -12.96 -2.79 3.95
C ALA A 16 -14.39 -3.08 3.45
N THR A 17 -14.59 -4.22 2.81
CA THR A 17 -15.91 -4.66 2.34
C THR A 17 -16.86 -4.95 3.50
N GLU A 18 -16.44 -5.76 4.48
CA GLU A 18 -17.26 -6.16 5.63
C GLU A 18 -17.63 -4.96 6.53
N LEU A 19 -16.76 -3.96 6.63
CA LEU A 19 -17.00 -2.71 7.36
C LEU A 19 -17.62 -1.60 6.50
N GLY A 20 -17.98 -1.88 5.25
CA GLY A 20 -18.61 -0.92 4.33
C GLY A 20 -17.77 0.33 4.07
N ARG A 21 -16.44 0.18 3.97
CA ARG A 21 -15.48 1.24 3.63
C ARG A 21 -15.20 1.35 2.13
N GLY A 22 -15.69 0.40 1.33
CA GLY A 22 -15.47 0.37 -0.12
C GLY A 22 -14.21 -0.40 -0.49
N PHE A 23 -13.50 0.07 -1.51
CA PHE A 23 -12.23 -0.52 -1.96
C PHE A 23 -11.09 -0.14 -1.01
N LEU A 24 -10.09 -1.02 -0.93
CA LEU A 24 -8.88 -0.77 -0.16
C LEU A 24 -7.85 -0.06 -1.03
N ASP A 25 -7.58 1.22 -0.74
CA ASP A 25 -6.57 1.99 -1.48
C ASP A 25 -5.14 1.74 -0.95
N GLU A 26 -4.98 1.72 0.38
CA GLU A 26 -3.67 1.61 1.03
C GLU A 26 -3.72 0.86 2.37
N VAL A 27 -2.61 0.21 2.73
CA VAL A 27 -2.38 -0.39 4.05
C VAL A 27 -1.17 0.27 4.70
N TYR A 28 -1.37 0.68 5.95
CA TYR A 28 -0.36 1.36 6.76
C TYR A 28 -0.03 0.54 8.01
N ILE A 29 1.24 0.15 8.16
CA ILE A 29 1.75 -0.53 9.35
C ILE A 29 2.78 0.38 10.03
N HIS A 30 2.59 0.61 11.32
CA HIS A 30 3.56 1.28 12.17
C HIS A 30 4.15 0.27 13.15
N GLY A 31 5.45 0.02 13.01
CA GLY A 31 6.25 -0.74 13.95
C GLY A 31 7.21 0.16 14.73
N ASP A 32 7.84 -0.42 15.73
CA ASP A 32 8.91 0.19 16.52
C ASP A 32 10.11 0.66 15.66
N GLU A 33 10.42 -0.06 14.57
CA GLU A 33 11.53 0.29 13.67
C GLU A 33 11.15 1.20 12.49
N GLY A 34 9.87 1.55 12.36
CA GLY A 34 9.38 2.42 11.29
C GLY A 34 8.07 1.95 10.68
N TYR A 35 7.96 2.06 9.36
CA TYR A 35 6.70 1.92 8.65
C TYR A 35 6.82 0.94 7.47
N VAL A 36 5.76 0.18 7.27
CA VAL A 36 5.50 -0.58 6.04
C VAL A 36 4.24 0.01 5.42
N LEU A 37 4.35 0.43 4.16
CA LEU A 37 3.25 1.00 3.39
C LEU A 37 3.00 0.10 2.19
N LEU A 38 1.75 -0.26 1.95
CA LEU A 38 1.33 -0.98 0.76
C LEU A 38 0.26 -0.16 0.04
N MET A 39 0.39 -0.02 -1.28
CA MET A 39 -0.58 0.64 -2.14
C MET A 39 -0.89 -0.28 -3.31
N ALA A 40 -2.17 -0.48 -3.59
CA ALA A 40 -2.60 -1.19 -4.78
C ALA A 40 -2.20 -0.39 -6.04
N SER A 41 -1.85 -1.09 -7.11
CA SER A 41 -1.60 -0.50 -8.44
C SER A 41 -2.32 -1.40 -9.45
N GLY A 42 -3.45 -0.92 -9.96
CA GLY A 42 -4.41 -1.77 -10.69
C GLY A 42 -4.86 -3.01 -9.89
N ASN A 43 -5.19 -4.09 -10.61
CA ASN A 43 -5.74 -5.34 -10.04
C ASN A 43 -4.67 -6.40 -9.70
N GLU A 44 -3.44 -6.27 -10.22
CA GLU A 44 -2.45 -7.36 -10.17
C GLU A 44 -1.13 -6.96 -9.50
N ALA A 45 -0.93 -5.68 -9.19
CA ALA A 45 0.33 -5.18 -8.66
C ALA A 45 0.18 -4.42 -7.33
N VAL A 46 1.28 -4.38 -6.58
CA VAL A 46 1.34 -3.78 -5.25
C VAL A 46 2.67 -3.07 -5.09
N LEU A 47 2.62 -1.78 -4.79
CA LEU A 47 3.78 -1.03 -4.36
C LEU A 47 3.97 -1.19 -2.86
N THR A 48 5.08 -1.81 -2.43
CA THR A 48 5.45 -1.93 -1.01
C THR A 48 6.65 -1.05 -0.69
N VAL A 49 6.52 -0.19 0.32
CA VAL A 49 7.57 0.73 0.78
C VAL A 49 7.91 0.48 2.24
N LEU A 50 9.21 0.47 2.54
CA LEU A 50 9.76 0.45 3.90
C LEU A 50 10.32 1.83 4.22
N ALA A 51 9.81 2.46 5.27
CA ALA A 51 10.25 3.79 5.70
C ALA A 51 10.75 3.74 7.15
N ARG A 52 11.82 4.48 7.44
CA ARG A 52 12.32 4.62 8.82
C ARG A 52 11.34 5.44 9.65
N GLY A 53 11.32 5.24 10.97
CA GLY A 53 10.45 6.01 11.89
C GLY A 53 10.59 7.54 11.82
N LYS A 54 11.73 8.06 11.34
CA LYS A 54 11.97 9.50 11.14
C LYS A 54 11.58 10.02 9.75
N ALA A 55 11.00 9.17 8.89
CA ALA A 55 10.61 9.56 7.55
C ALA A 55 9.45 10.57 7.59
N LYS A 56 9.45 11.52 6.65
CA LYS A 56 8.33 12.45 6.44
C LYS A 56 7.21 11.71 5.72
N LEU A 57 6.34 11.01 6.47
CA LEU A 57 5.31 10.14 5.91
C LEU A 57 4.43 10.79 4.85
N GLY A 58 4.04 12.06 5.04
CA GLY A 58 3.25 12.79 4.03
C GLY A 58 3.96 12.88 2.67
N LEU A 59 5.29 13.03 2.66
CA LEU A 59 6.09 13.02 1.42
C LEU A 59 6.22 11.60 0.85
N VAL A 60 6.39 10.59 1.70
CA VAL A 60 6.45 9.19 1.25
C VAL A 60 5.14 8.81 0.54
N LEU A 61 4.00 9.14 1.14
CA LEU A 61 2.68 8.87 0.54
C LEU A 61 2.44 9.67 -0.75
N LEU A 62 2.93 10.92 -0.83
CA LEU A 62 2.84 11.72 -2.05
C LEU A 62 3.61 11.05 -3.20
N GLU A 63 4.85 10.63 -2.95
CA GLU A 63 5.67 9.99 -3.98
C GLU A 63 5.16 8.58 -4.33
N MET A 64 4.61 7.84 -3.35
CA MET A 64 3.99 6.55 -3.62
C MET A 64 2.80 6.67 -4.58
N ARG A 65 1.92 7.65 -4.40
CA ARG A 65 0.79 7.88 -5.31
C ARG A 65 1.25 8.18 -6.73
N ARG A 66 2.32 8.97 -6.89
CA ARG A 66 2.92 9.24 -8.21
C ARG A 66 3.49 7.97 -8.82
N ALA A 67 4.29 7.23 -8.05
CA ALA A 67 4.91 5.99 -8.51
C ALA A 67 3.88 4.90 -8.87
N VAL A 68 2.73 4.84 -8.19
CA VAL A 68 1.63 3.94 -8.57
C VAL A 68 1.02 4.35 -9.91
N GLY A 69 0.79 5.64 -10.16
CA GLY A 69 0.32 6.11 -11.46
C GLY A 69 1.30 5.77 -12.59
N ASP A 70 2.61 6.00 -12.36
CA ASP A 70 3.65 5.62 -13.32
C ASP A 70 3.70 4.10 -13.54
N LEU A 71 3.46 3.31 -12.49
CA LEU A 71 3.45 1.85 -12.55
C LEU A 71 2.23 1.33 -13.33
N GLU A 72 1.05 1.93 -13.14
CA GLU A 72 -0.15 1.60 -13.91
C GLU A 72 0.05 1.83 -15.41
N GLU A 73 0.77 2.87 -15.82
CA GLU A 73 1.11 3.08 -17.24
C GLU A 73 2.09 2.03 -17.81
N LEU A 74 2.91 1.41 -16.95
CA LEU A 74 3.98 0.49 -17.37
C LEU A 74 3.56 -0.99 -17.34
N VAL A 75 2.70 -1.37 -16.41
CA VAL A 75 2.30 -2.78 -16.19
C VAL A 75 0.78 -3.01 -16.16
N GLY A 76 -0.03 -1.95 -16.30
CA GLY A 76 -1.50 -2.02 -16.33
C GLY A 76 -2.09 -2.36 -17.69
#